data_AF-A0A442HH26-F1
#
_entry.id   AF-A0A442HH26-F1
#
_cell.length_a   1.000
_cell.length_b   1.000
_cell.length_c   1.000
_cell.angle_alpha   90.00
_cell.angle_beta   90.00
_cell.angle_gamma   90.00
#
_symmetry.space_group_name_H-M   'P 1'
#
loop_
_entity.id
_entity.type
_entity.pdbx_description
1 polymer ?
#
loop_
_entity_poly.entity_id
_entity_poly.type
_entity_poly.pdbx_seq_one_letter_code
_entity_poly.pdbx_strand_id
1 'polypeptide(L)'
;MVQSVLFFVLGFLCAGFLGLMIAPAIWRRAVTLTRKRVEGSMPLTLAEIQAEKDRIRAEFAMSTRRLEMSVKSLREKSAEQLVEIGRGREALKELALERKDKEQALSELEAKGEDLRQRKDQLQLLSDRLAQTEHALEKRVLELKKLEHMYDDASFSSSSRQIELVARESELQKLADDISVLRGQRKEADRRQQEIAAESKAARDALKAEKKRTGELDKKIERLLATLADREDKLERREKEIARLREKLKSESVENASAVPLVGARGSQADVAVKGDIEKTIAKLDSDREQLEARLTALARENKRLKADLAAYEASKSEDGNDSRRASAALREQMSDLAAQVVALTAKLDGPESPIAKMLAAPKQPGSGERSLADRVRELQKAESTH
;
A
#
# COMPACT_ATOMS: atom_id res chain seq x y z
N MET A 1 130.32 -90.40 -106.35
CA MET A 1 129.26 -89.62 -105.68
C MET A 1 129.73 -88.26 -105.15
N VAL A 2 130.92 -88.13 -104.55
CA VAL A 2 131.42 -86.85 -104.00
C VAL A 2 131.42 -85.69 -105.01
N GLN A 3 131.81 -85.93 -106.28
CA GLN A 3 131.83 -84.91 -107.33
C GLN A 3 130.45 -84.29 -107.62
N SER A 4 129.38 -85.09 -107.63
CA SER A 4 128.01 -84.62 -107.81
C SER A 4 127.55 -83.74 -106.64
N VAL A 5 127.96 -84.10 -105.41
CA VAL A 5 127.72 -83.28 -104.21
C VAL A 5 128.50 -81.97 -104.28
N LEU A 6 129.75 -81.98 -104.77
CA LEU A 6 130.55 -80.76 -104.88
C LEU A 6 129.94 -79.75 -105.87
N PHE A 7 129.47 -80.20 -107.04
CA PHE A 7 128.76 -79.32 -107.99
C PHE A 7 127.41 -78.85 -107.44
N PHE A 8 126.70 -79.68 -106.68
CA PHE A 8 125.47 -79.28 -106.00
C PHE A 8 125.72 -78.20 -104.94
N VAL A 9 126.75 -78.38 -104.09
CA VAL A 9 127.16 -77.39 -103.08
C VAL A 9 127.64 -76.10 -103.73
N LEU A 10 128.47 -76.16 -104.78
CA LEU A 10 128.95 -74.99 -105.50
C LEU A 10 127.81 -74.25 -106.22
N GLY A 11 126.89 -74.98 -106.84
CA GLY A 11 125.69 -74.43 -107.46
C GLY A 11 124.76 -73.77 -106.43
N PHE A 12 124.56 -74.39 -105.27
CA PHE A 12 123.81 -73.83 -104.15
C PHE A 12 124.50 -72.59 -103.56
N LEU A 13 125.83 -72.60 -103.41
CA LEU A 13 126.59 -71.44 -102.93
C LEU A 13 126.52 -70.27 -103.92
N CYS A 14 126.59 -70.56 -105.23
CA CYS A 14 126.48 -69.55 -106.28
C CYS A 14 125.05 -68.98 -106.38
N ALA A 15 124.03 -69.83 -106.31
CA ALA A 15 122.62 -69.40 -106.25
C ALA A 15 122.32 -68.61 -104.96
N GLY A 16 122.88 -69.04 -103.82
CA GLY A 16 122.80 -68.33 -102.54
C GLY A 16 123.50 -66.98 -102.58
N PHE A 17 124.68 -66.90 -103.21
CA PHE A 17 125.43 -65.65 -103.40
C PHE A 17 124.68 -64.67 -104.31
N LEU A 18 124.17 -65.13 -105.46
CA LEU A 18 123.30 -64.35 -106.34
C LEU A 18 122.01 -63.91 -105.62
N GLY A 19 121.42 -64.80 -104.82
CA GLY A 19 120.28 -64.50 -103.95
C GLY A 19 120.60 -63.39 -102.95
N LEU A 20 121.75 -63.45 -102.27
CA LEU A 20 122.24 -62.41 -101.34
C LEU A 20 122.58 -61.09 -102.03
N MET A 21 122.97 -61.13 -103.31
CA MET A 21 123.24 -59.95 -104.13
C MET A 21 121.92 -59.25 -104.56
N ILE A 22 120.90 -60.03 -104.90
CA ILE A 22 119.63 -59.54 -105.45
C ILE A 22 118.58 -59.26 -104.36
N ALA A 23 118.56 -60.02 -103.26
CA ALA A 23 117.58 -59.86 -102.17
C ALA A 23 117.56 -58.44 -101.56
N PRO A 24 118.69 -57.74 -101.34
CA PRO A 24 118.68 -56.34 -100.89
C PRO A 24 117.98 -55.41 -101.89
N ALA A 25 118.10 -55.66 -103.20
CA ALA A 25 117.44 -54.87 -104.23
C ALA A 25 115.93 -55.13 -104.27
N ILE A 26 115.51 -56.40 -104.19
CA ILE A 26 114.09 -56.79 -104.11
C ILE A 26 113.46 -56.24 -102.82
N TRP A 27 114.12 -56.38 -101.66
CA TRP A 27 113.62 -55.88 -100.38
C TRP A 27 113.50 -54.36 -100.36
N ARG A 28 114.53 -53.63 -100.83
CA ARG A 28 114.45 -52.16 -100.99
C ARG A 28 113.29 -51.76 -101.89
N ARG A 29 113.05 -52.48 -102.99
CA ARG A 29 111.96 -52.17 -103.92
C ARG A 29 110.58 -52.52 -103.35
N ALA A 30 110.46 -53.63 -102.62
CA ALA A 30 109.25 -54.02 -101.91
C ALA A 30 108.89 -52.97 -100.83
N VAL A 31 109.85 -52.61 -99.96
CA VAL A 31 109.69 -51.54 -98.95
C VAL A 31 109.35 -50.21 -99.60
N THR A 32 109.96 -49.85 -100.73
CA THR A 32 109.62 -48.61 -101.44
C THR A 32 108.20 -48.63 -101.99
N LEU A 33 107.72 -49.78 -102.49
CA LEU A 33 106.36 -49.91 -103.02
C LEU A 33 105.31 -49.96 -101.90
N THR A 34 105.55 -50.67 -100.80
CA THR A 34 104.64 -50.67 -99.64
C THR A 34 104.62 -49.30 -98.97
N ARG A 35 105.77 -48.65 -98.80
CA ARG A 35 105.87 -47.27 -98.30
C ARG A 35 105.08 -46.31 -99.19
N LYS A 36 105.32 -46.29 -100.51
CA LYS A 36 104.55 -45.46 -101.46
C LYS A 36 103.05 -45.77 -101.46
N ARG A 37 102.66 -47.03 -101.23
CA ARG A 37 101.24 -47.41 -101.17
C ARG A 37 100.57 -47.00 -99.86
N VAL A 38 101.28 -47.09 -98.73
CA VAL A 38 100.80 -46.63 -97.42
C VAL A 38 100.74 -45.10 -97.39
N GLU A 39 101.80 -44.41 -97.78
CA GLU A 39 101.84 -42.94 -97.95
C GLU A 39 100.76 -42.45 -98.93
N GLY A 40 100.46 -43.23 -99.98
CA GLY A 40 99.37 -42.94 -100.92
C GLY A 40 97.95 -43.28 -100.42
N SER A 41 97.82 -44.11 -99.38
CA SER A 41 96.52 -44.48 -98.77
C SER A 41 96.18 -43.71 -97.49
N MET A 42 97.19 -43.19 -96.81
CA MET A 42 97.08 -42.28 -95.68
C MET A 42 98.10 -41.14 -95.85
N PRO A 43 97.78 -40.13 -96.68
CA PRO A 43 98.66 -38.99 -96.93
C PRO A 43 98.60 -37.97 -95.77
N LEU A 44 98.55 -38.43 -94.51
CA LEU A 44 98.56 -37.57 -93.34
C LEU A 44 99.93 -36.90 -93.22
N THR A 45 100.04 -35.67 -93.71
CA THR A 45 101.23 -34.86 -93.50
C THR A 45 101.43 -34.58 -92.00
N LEU A 46 102.66 -34.25 -91.59
CA LEU A 46 102.94 -33.89 -90.19
C LEU A 46 102.07 -32.70 -89.73
N ALA A 47 101.74 -31.80 -90.65
CA ALA A 47 100.83 -30.68 -90.43
C ALA A 47 99.38 -31.14 -90.18
N GLU A 48 98.88 -32.14 -90.90
CA GLU A 48 97.55 -32.72 -90.65
C GLU A 48 97.47 -33.46 -89.31
N ILE A 49 98.51 -34.19 -88.91
CA ILE A 49 98.55 -34.83 -87.58
C ILE A 49 98.55 -33.77 -86.46
N GLN A 50 99.23 -32.64 -86.67
CA GLN A 50 99.18 -31.51 -85.74
C GLN A 50 97.79 -30.85 -85.74
N ALA A 51 97.18 -30.64 -86.91
CA ALA A 51 95.83 -30.10 -87.04
C ALA A 51 94.76 -31.00 -86.41
N GLU A 52 94.85 -32.33 -86.54
CA GLU A 52 93.96 -33.31 -85.90
C GLU A 52 94.11 -33.26 -84.37
N LYS A 53 95.35 -33.17 -83.87
CA LYS A 53 95.65 -33.03 -82.43
C LYS A 53 95.11 -31.72 -81.87
N ASP A 54 95.25 -30.62 -82.60
CA ASP A 54 94.76 -29.31 -82.20
C ASP A 54 93.24 -29.18 -82.38
N ARG A 55 92.64 -29.90 -83.34
CA ARG A 55 91.18 -30.11 -83.44
C ARG A 55 90.65 -30.81 -82.20
N ILE A 56 91.24 -31.94 -81.81
CA ILE A 56 90.86 -32.69 -80.60
C ILE A 56 91.01 -31.82 -79.34
N ARG A 57 92.09 -31.04 -79.23
CA ARG A 57 92.27 -30.07 -78.13
C ARG A 57 91.19 -28.98 -78.14
N ALA A 58 90.83 -28.45 -79.31
CA ALA A 58 89.78 -27.46 -79.45
C ALA A 58 88.39 -28.03 -79.13
N GLU A 59 88.09 -29.26 -79.57
CA GLU A 59 86.86 -29.99 -79.23
C GLU A 59 86.75 -30.20 -77.71
N PHE A 60 87.81 -30.68 -77.05
CA PHE A 60 87.82 -30.82 -75.59
C PHE A 60 87.74 -29.47 -74.85
N ALA A 61 88.40 -28.42 -75.34
CA ALA A 61 88.30 -27.08 -74.75
C ALA A 61 86.88 -26.51 -74.89
N MET A 62 86.26 -26.66 -76.07
CA MET A 62 84.90 -26.20 -76.34
C MET A 62 83.86 -27.01 -75.57
N SER A 63 83.99 -28.34 -75.47
CA SER A 63 83.09 -29.18 -74.68
C SER A 63 83.21 -28.88 -73.19
N THR A 64 84.43 -28.72 -72.68
CA THR A 64 84.68 -28.29 -71.29
C THR A 64 84.07 -26.92 -71.03
N ARG A 65 84.28 -25.94 -71.92
CA ARG A 65 83.70 -24.60 -71.78
C ARG A 65 82.16 -24.62 -71.84
N ARG A 66 81.57 -25.43 -72.72
CA ARG A 66 80.11 -25.61 -72.81
C ARG A 66 79.56 -26.25 -71.54
N LEU A 67 80.28 -27.22 -70.97
CA LEU A 67 79.94 -27.84 -69.68
C LEU A 67 80.02 -26.81 -68.55
N GLU A 68 81.12 -26.03 -68.44
CA GLU A 68 81.25 -24.94 -67.46
C GLU A 68 80.09 -23.94 -67.54
N MET A 69 79.70 -23.54 -68.75
CA MET A 69 78.58 -22.61 -68.96
C MET A 69 77.23 -23.24 -68.57
N SER A 70 77.01 -24.53 -68.83
CA SER A 70 75.81 -25.24 -68.34
C SER A 70 75.79 -25.37 -66.82
N VAL A 71 76.93 -25.67 -66.18
CA VAL A 71 77.03 -25.75 -64.71
C VAL A 71 76.83 -24.37 -64.06
N LYS A 72 77.34 -23.30 -64.68
CA LYS A 72 77.10 -21.92 -64.21
C LYS A 72 75.62 -21.54 -64.31
N SER A 73 74.98 -21.73 -65.46
CA SER A 73 73.56 -21.40 -65.64
C SER A 73 72.61 -22.29 -64.81
N LEU A 74 72.97 -23.55 -64.53
CA LEU A 74 72.23 -24.40 -63.60
C LEU A 74 72.41 -23.94 -62.14
N ARG A 75 73.61 -23.50 -61.73
CA ARG A 75 73.84 -22.92 -60.40
C ARG A 75 73.12 -21.59 -60.21
N GLU A 76 73.10 -20.75 -61.24
CA GLU A 76 72.38 -19.47 -61.27
C GLU A 76 70.87 -19.71 -61.09
N LYS A 77 70.26 -20.55 -61.92
CA LYS A 77 68.85 -20.97 -61.77
C LYS A 77 68.54 -21.61 -60.42
N SER A 78 69.45 -22.42 -59.87
CA SER A 78 69.27 -23.01 -58.54
C SER A 78 69.31 -21.95 -57.43
N ALA A 79 70.15 -20.91 -57.57
CA ALA A 79 70.20 -19.79 -56.64
C ALA A 79 68.93 -18.93 -56.74
N GLU A 80 68.45 -18.64 -57.96
CA GLU A 80 67.17 -17.97 -58.21
C GLU A 80 66.01 -18.72 -57.54
N GLN A 81 65.89 -20.04 -57.79
CA GLN A 81 64.86 -20.89 -57.18
C GLN A 81 64.95 -20.94 -55.65
N LEU A 82 66.15 -20.96 -55.07
CA LEU A 82 66.32 -20.91 -53.62
C LEU A 82 65.85 -19.56 -53.03
N VAL A 83 66.06 -18.45 -53.74
CA VAL A 83 65.55 -17.12 -53.36
C VAL A 83 64.03 -17.06 -53.50
N GLU A 84 63.45 -17.62 -54.56
CA GLU A 84 61.99 -17.72 -54.74
C GLU A 84 61.33 -18.59 -53.66
N ILE A 85 61.90 -19.73 -53.34
CA ILE A 85 61.47 -20.59 -52.22
C ILE A 85 61.61 -19.85 -50.88
N GLY A 86 62.65 -19.03 -50.70
CA GLY A 86 62.81 -18.14 -49.55
C GLY A 86 61.64 -17.16 -49.41
N ARG A 87 61.38 -16.36 -50.45
CA ARG A 87 60.26 -15.40 -50.50
C ARG A 87 58.90 -16.08 -50.31
N GLY A 88 58.68 -17.23 -50.94
CA GLY A 88 57.45 -18.02 -50.78
C GLY A 88 57.25 -18.52 -49.36
N ARG A 89 58.34 -18.93 -48.66
CA ARG A 89 58.28 -19.31 -47.24
C ARG A 89 58.04 -18.12 -46.32
N GLU A 90 58.50 -16.93 -46.67
CA GLU A 90 58.22 -15.69 -45.92
C GLU A 90 56.75 -15.29 -46.06
N ALA A 91 56.23 -15.23 -47.29
CA ALA A 91 54.81 -14.97 -47.55
C ALA A 91 53.89 -16.01 -46.87
N LEU A 92 54.25 -17.29 -46.86
CA LEU A 92 53.51 -18.33 -46.13
C LEU A 92 53.53 -18.15 -44.61
N LYS A 93 54.62 -17.61 -44.03
CA LYS A 93 54.67 -17.28 -42.59
C LYS A 93 53.77 -16.10 -42.27
N GLU A 94 53.81 -15.04 -43.07
CA GLU A 94 52.98 -13.85 -42.92
C GLU A 94 51.49 -14.21 -43.02
N LEU A 95 51.10 -14.96 -44.05
CA LEU A 95 49.71 -15.44 -44.22
C LEU A 95 49.26 -16.38 -43.09
N ALA A 96 50.18 -17.16 -42.51
CA ALA A 96 49.90 -18.01 -41.35
C ALA A 96 49.76 -17.23 -40.03
N LEU A 97 50.44 -16.09 -39.90
CA LEU A 97 50.24 -15.15 -38.78
C LEU A 97 48.90 -14.44 -38.94
N GLU A 98 48.62 -13.83 -40.10
CA GLU A 98 47.31 -13.22 -40.38
C GLU A 98 46.14 -14.19 -40.12
N ARG A 99 46.29 -15.45 -40.53
CA ARG A 99 45.25 -16.46 -40.28
C ARG A 99 45.03 -16.67 -38.79
N LYS A 100 46.10 -16.77 -37.99
CA LYS A 100 45.98 -16.93 -36.52
C LYS A 100 45.33 -15.71 -35.89
N ASP A 101 45.70 -14.51 -36.30
CA ASP A 101 45.13 -13.26 -35.77
C ASP A 101 43.63 -13.17 -36.13
N LYS A 102 43.25 -13.57 -37.34
CA LYS A 102 41.84 -13.67 -37.79
C LYS A 102 41.08 -14.78 -37.04
N GLU A 103 41.71 -15.92 -36.76
CA GLU A 103 41.12 -17.05 -36.02
C GLU A 103 40.90 -16.68 -34.53
N GLN A 104 41.84 -15.94 -33.93
CA GLN A 104 41.66 -15.33 -32.59
C GLN A 104 40.53 -14.30 -32.60
N ALA A 105 40.53 -13.35 -33.53
CA ALA A 105 39.48 -12.33 -33.64
C ALA A 105 38.09 -12.93 -33.88
N LEU A 106 37.98 -14.02 -34.65
CA LEU A 106 36.74 -14.78 -34.82
C LEU A 106 36.31 -15.43 -33.50
N SER A 107 37.20 -16.12 -32.79
CA SER A 107 36.86 -16.75 -31.50
C SER A 107 36.41 -15.73 -30.44
N GLU A 108 37.01 -14.54 -30.41
CA GLU A 108 36.56 -13.44 -29.56
C GLU A 108 35.18 -12.92 -29.96
N LEU A 109 34.89 -12.83 -31.26
CA LEU A 109 33.62 -12.34 -31.78
C LEU A 109 32.49 -13.36 -31.55
N GLU A 110 32.80 -14.66 -31.64
CA GLU A 110 31.91 -15.76 -31.29
C GLU A 110 31.59 -15.75 -29.80
N ALA A 111 32.59 -15.64 -28.92
CA ALA A 111 32.38 -15.51 -27.47
C ALA A 111 31.51 -14.29 -27.10
N LYS A 112 31.79 -13.11 -27.68
CA LYS A 112 30.96 -11.90 -27.52
C LYS A 112 29.55 -12.11 -28.08
N GLY A 113 29.40 -12.91 -29.14
CA GLY A 113 28.11 -13.29 -29.72
C GLY A 113 27.29 -14.21 -28.81
N GLU A 114 27.94 -15.15 -28.12
CA GLU A 114 27.29 -16.01 -27.12
C GLU A 114 26.89 -15.21 -25.87
N ASP A 115 27.76 -14.32 -25.36
CA ASP A 115 27.42 -13.40 -24.26
C ASP A 115 26.20 -12.53 -24.60
N LEU A 116 26.13 -12.00 -25.83
CA LEU A 116 24.99 -11.20 -26.29
C LEU A 116 23.71 -12.03 -26.43
N ARG A 117 23.80 -13.31 -26.84
CA ARG A 117 22.65 -14.23 -26.83
C ARG A 117 22.17 -14.51 -25.41
N GLN A 118 23.08 -14.88 -24.50
CA GLN A 118 22.73 -15.11 -23.08
C GLN A 118 22.08 -13.88 -22.44
N ARG A 119 22.60 -12.67 -22.70
CA ARG A 119 22.00 -11.42 -22.23
C ARG A 119 20.62 -11.18 -22.85
N LYS A 120 20.43 -11.48 -24.13
CA LYS A 120 19.12 -11.37 -24.79
C LYS A 120 18.11 -12.34 -24.18
N ASP A 121 18.49 -13.58 -23.94
CA ASP A 121 17.61 -14.60 -23.35
C ASP A 121 17.26 -14.25 -21.89
N GLN A 122 18.22 -13.71 -21.13
CA GLN A 122 17.98 -13.15 -19.79
C GLN A 122 17.02 -11.95 -19.84
N LEU A 123 17.20 -11.02 -20.78
CA LEU A 123 16.29 -9.88 -20.97
C LEU A 123 14.88 -10.32 -21.37
N GLN A 124 14.74 -11.36 -22.20
CA GLN A 124 13.44 -11.94 -22.53
C GLN A 124 12.78 -12.57 -21.29
N LEU A 125 13.50 -13.39 -20.52
CA LEU A 125 13.00 -13.98 -19.28
C LEU A 125 12.59 -12.92 -18.24
N LEU A 126 13.35 -11.83 -18.12
CA LEU A 126 13.02 -10.71 -17.24
C LEU A 126 11.81 -9.92 -17.76
N SER A 127 11.68 -9.72 -19.07
CA SER A 127 10.51 -9.08 -19.70
C SER A 127 9.24 -9.90 -19.50
N ASP A 128 9.29 -11.22 -19.69
CA ASP A 128 8.16 -12.12 -19.47
C ASP A 128 7.75 -12.15 -18.00
N ARG A 129 8.72 -12.16 -17.08
CA ARG A 129 8.47 -12.05 -15.64
C ARG A 129 7.85 -10.71 -15.26
N LEU A 130 8.31 -9.61 -15.86
CA LEU A 130 7.77 -8.27 -15.64
C LEU A 130 6.30 -8.20 -16.09
N ALA A 131 5.99 -8.65 -17.31
CA ALA A 131 4.62 -8.73 -17.82
C ALA A 131 3.70 -9.62 -16.94
N GLN A 132 4.22 -10.73 -16.41
CA GLN A 132 3.49 -11.56 -15.44
C GLN A 132 3.20 -10.81 -14.13
N THR A 133 4.15 -10.03 -13.62
CA THR A 133 3.94 -9.21 -12.42
C THR A 133 2.99 -8.03 -12.65
N GLU A 134 3.03 -7.41 -13.84
CA GLU A 134 2.09 -6.36 -14.24
C GLU A 134 0.66 -6.91 -14.30
N HIS A 135 0.43 -8.03 -15.00
CA HIS A 135 -0.88 -8.68 -15.01
C HIS A 135 -1.35 -9.18 -13.64
N ALA A 136 -0.44 -9.53 -12.73
CA ALA A 136 -0.79 -9.83 -11.34
C ALA A 136 -1.22 -8.57 -10.58
N LEU A 137 -0.51 -7.45 -10.76
CA LEU A 137 -0.86 -6.15 -10.19
C LEU A 137 -2.19 -5.62 -10.73
N GLU A 138 -2.46 -5.71 -12.03
CA GLU A 138 -3.75 -5.35 -12.64
C GLU A 138 -4.91 -6.11 -11.99
N LYS A 139 -4.76 -7.42 -11.79
CA LYS A 139 -5.76 -8.25 -11.10
C LYS A 139 -5.96 -7.79 -9.65
N ARG A 140 -4.88 -7.48 -8.92
CA ARG A 140 -4.97 -6.95 -7.55
C ARG A 140 -5.62 -5.57 -7.49
N VAL A 141 -5.37 -4.68 -8.46
CA VAL A 141 -6.06 -3.38 -8.56
C VAL A 141 -7.55 -3.56 -8.81
N LEU A 142 -7.96 -4.53 -9.65
CA LEU A 142 -9.37 -4.85 -9.87
C LEU A 142 -10.02 -5.50 -8.64
N GLU A 143 -9.31 -6.34 -7.89
CA GLU A 143 -9.78 -6.90 -6.61
C GLU A 143 -9.93 -5.81 -5.54
N LEU A 144 -8.96 -4.88 -5.43
CA LEU A 144 -9.03 -3.76 -4.49
C LEU A 144 -10.21 -2.85 -4.81
N LYS A 145 -10.47 -2.48 -6.07
CA LYS A 145 -11.65 -1.70 -6.46
C LYS A 145 -12.97 -2.41 -6.13
N LYS A 146 -13.05 -3.74 -6.28
CA LYS A 146 -14.22 -4.51 -5.86
C LYS A 146 -14.39 -4.48 -4.34
N LEU A 147 -13.30 -4.60 -3.59
CA LEU A 147 -13.32 -4.57 -2.13
C LEU A 147 -13.66 -3.17 -1.59
N GLU A 148 -13.20 -2.11 -2.26
CA GLU A 148 -13.55 -0.71 -2.02
C GLU A 148 -15.06 -0.49 -2.20
N HIS A 149 -15.64 -0.89 -3.34
CA HIS A 149 -17.10 -0.83 -3.54
C HIS A 149 -17.88 -1.64 -2.49
N MET A 150 -17.42 -2.85 -2.14
CA MET A 150 -18.05 -3.65 -1.08
C MET A 150 -17.94 -2.98 0.30
N TYR A 151 -16.86 -2.25 0.58
CA TYR A 151 -16.67 -1.50 1.81
C TYR A 151 -17.58 -0.26 1.84
N ASP A 152 -17.70 0.48 0.73
CA ASP A 152 -18.59 1.63 0.61
C ASP A 152 -20.06 1.22 0.76
N ASP A 153 -20.50 0.15 0.09
CA ASP A 153 -21.84 -0.42 0.23
C ASP A 153 -22.12 -0.86 1.68
N ALA A 154 -21.15 -1.54 2.32
CA ALA A 154 -21.26 -1.95 3.71
C ALA A 154 -21.33 -0.74 4.66
N SER A 155 -20.49 0.27 4.46
CA SER A 155 -20.44 1.52 5.22
C SER A 155 -21.73 2.33 5.09
N PHE A 156 -22.26 2.44 3.87
CA PHE A 156 -23.55 3.07 3.61
C PHE A 156 -24.69 2.30 4.29
N SER A 157 -24.70 0.95 4.19
CA SER A 157 -25.71 0.13 4.87
C SER A 157 -25.63 0.24 6.41
N SER A 158 -24.43 0.38 6.97
CA SER A 158 -24.21 0.59 8.40
C SER A 158 -24.70 1.97 8.84
N SER A 159 -24.42 3.00 8.04
CA SER A 159 -24.88 4.38 8.26
C SER A 159 -26.41 4.46 8.20
N SER A 160 -27.04 3.80 7.21
CA SER A 160 -28.51 3.69 7.12
C SER A 160 -29.11 3.02 8.35
N ARG A 161 -28.53 1.88 8.79
CA ARG A 161 -28.97 1.20 10.02
C ARG A 161 -28.77 2.04 11.27
N GLN A 162 -27.72 2.85 11.36
CA GLN A 162 -27.51 3.76 12.49
C GLN A 162 -28.56 4.88 12.51
N ILE A 163 -28.93 5.43 11.36
CA ILE A 163 -30.02 6.40 11.22
C ILE A 163 -31.36 5.76 11.61
N GLU A 164 -31.63 4.54 11.16
CA GLU A 164 -32.83 3.78 11.54
C GLU A 164 -32.88 3.49 13.05
N LEU A 165 -31.76 3.11 13.67
CA LEU A 165 -31.68 2.89 15.12
C LEU A 165 -31.98 4.17 15.90
N VAL A 166 -31.37 5.30 15.54
CA VAL A 166 -31.65 6.60 16.18
C VAL A 166 -33.11 7.03 15.97
N ALA A 167 -33.70 6.74 14.81
CA ALA A 167 -35.12 6.98 14.56
C ALA A 167 -36.01 6.11 15.46
N ARG A 168 -35.69 4.82 15.62
CA ARG A 168 -36.41 3.91 16.54
C ARG A 168 -36.23 4.28 18.00
N GLU A 169 -35.05 4.75 18.42
CA GLU A 169 -34.81 5.28 19.76
C GLU A 169 -35.67 6.54 20.01
N SER A 170 -35.80 7.43 19.01
CA SER A 170 -36.71 8.59 19.10
C SER A 170 -38.19 8.19 19.19
N GLU A 171 -38.62 7.15 18.45
CA GLU A 171 -39.97 6.59 18.58
C GLU A 171 -40.21 5.96 19.96
N LEU A 172 -39.24 5.19 20.49
CA LEU A 172 -39.31 4.61 21.82
C LEU A 172 -39.34 5.68 22.92
N GLN A 173 -38.59 6.77 22.77
CA GLN A 173 -38.62 7.89 23.69
C GLN A 173 -40.00 8.58 23.68
N LYS A 174 -40.58 8.85 22.51
CA LYS A 174 -41.95 9.40 22.39
C LYS A 174 -42.98 8.49 23.06
N LEU A 175 -42.92 7.18 22.80
CA LEU A 175 -43.79 6.20 23.44
C LEU A 175 -43.59 6.13 24.96
N ALA A 176 -42.36 6.28 25.46
CA ALA A 176 -42.07 6.34 26.89
C ALA A 176 -42.65 7.61 27.53
N ASP A 177 -42.53 8.76 26.85
CA ASP A 177 -43.10 10.03 27.27
C ASP A 177 -44.64 9.98 27.27
N ASP A 178 -45.27 9.45 26.22
CA ASP A 178 -46.72 9.20 26.13
C ASP A 178 -47.21 8.28 27.26
N ILE A 179 -46.49 7.18 27.52
CA ILE A 179 -46.77 6.28 28.65
C ILE A 179 -46.64 7.02 29.99
N SER A 180 -45.69 7.95 30.12
CA SER A 180 -45.54 8.76 31.34
C SER A 180 -46.72 9.72 31.53
N VAL A 181 -47.19 10.37 30.45
CA VAL A 181 -48.36 11.26 30.44
C VAL A 181 -49.63 10.47 30.76
N LEU A 182 -49.85 9.33 30.11
CA LEU A 182 -51.00 8.44 30.38
C LEU A 182 -50.99 7.91 31.82
N ARG A 183 -49.81 7.60 32.39
CA ARG A 183 -49.67 7.25 33.82
C ARG A 183 -49.99 8.43 34.74
N GLY A 184 -49.64 9.66 34.34
CA GLY A 184 -50.00 10.89 35.03
C GLY A 184 -51.52 11.11 35.03
N GLN A 185 -52.13 11.12 33.84
CA GLN A 185 -53.57 11.24 33.65
C GLN A 185 -54.34 10.17 34.41
N ARG A 186 -53.87 8.91 34.42
CA ARG A 186 -54.47 7.84 35.22
C ARG A 186 -54.40 8.14 36.73
N LYS A 187 -53.25 8.58 37.26
CA LYS A 187 -53.12 8.97 38.67
C LYS A 187 -54.01 10.16 39.04
N GLU A 188 -54.18 11.12 38.14
CA GLU A 188 -55.12 12.23 38.34
C GLU A 188 -56.58 11.77 38.31
N ALA A 189 -56.95 10.89 37.38
CA ALA A 189 -58.28 10.30 37.32
C ALA A 189 -58.59 9.47 38.58
N ASP A 190 -57.63 8.65 39.04
CA ASP A 190 -57.74 7.86 40.28
C ASP A 190 -57.89 8.79 41.50
N ARG A 191 -57.18 9.93 41.56
CA ARG A 191 -57.35 10.96 42.60
C ARG A 191 -58.73 11.62 42.56
N ARG A 192 -59.16 12.11 41.40
CA ARG A 192 -60.50 12.70 41.22
C ARG A 192 -61.60 11.71 41.59
N GLN A 193 -61.42 10.43 41.26
CA GLN A 193 -62.35 9.36 41.65
C GLN A 193 -62.37 9.13 43.17
N GLN A 194 -61.22 9.22 43.85
CA GLN A 194 -61.14 9.17 45.32
C GLN A 194 -61.78 10.41 45.98
N GLU A 195 -61.57 11.60 45.42
CA GLU A 195 -62.19 12.85 45.86
C GLU A 195 -63.72 12.78 45.73
N ILE A 196 -64.24 12.42 44.55
CA ILE A 196 -65.68 12.21 44.30
C ILE A 196 -66.25 11.10 45.21
N ALA A 197 -65.49 10.03 45.48
CA ALA A 197 -65.90 8.99 46.42
C ALA A 197 -65.97 9.50 47.87
N ALA A 198 -65.04 10.36 48.28
CA ALA A 198 -65.02 10.99 49.60
C ALA A 198 -66.14 12.03 49.74
N GLU A 199 -66.35 12.88 48.74
CA GLU A 199 -67.45 13.86 48.67
C GLU A 199 -68.81 13.16 48.69
N SER A 200 -69.02 12.15 47.86
CA SER A 200 -70.28 11.40 47.84
C SER A 200 -70.52 10.62 49.15
N LYS A 201 -69.47 10.18 49.85
CA LYS A 201 -69.58 9.63 51.20
C LYS A 201 -69.97 10.72 52.21
N ALA A 202 -69.28 11.86 52.21
CA ALA A 202 -69.59 12.99 53.08
C ALA A 202 -71.02 13.52 52.87
N ALA A 203 -71.47 13.64 51.61
CA ALA A 203 -72.83 14.02 51.26
C ALA A 203 -73.87 12.98 51.72
N ARG A 204 -73.57 11.67 51.62
CA ARG A 204 -74.43 10.61 52.17
C ARG A 204 -74.52 10.68 53.69
N ASP A 205 -73.42 10.94 54.38
CA ASP A 205 -73.38 11.01 55.84
C ASP A 205 -74.02 12.32 56.36
N ALA A 206 -73.87 13.44 55.64
CA ALA A 206 -74.62 14.67 55.86
C ALA A 206 -76.14 14.46 55.63
N LEU A 207 -76.54 13.78 54.55
CA LEU A 207 -77.94 13.44 54.30
C LEU A 207 -78.52 12.52 55.38
N LYS A 208 -77.73 11.58 55.94
CA LYS A 208 -78.14 10.80 57.12
C LYS A 208 -78.28 11.66 58.37
N ALA A 209 -77.39 12.63 58.57
CA ALA A 209 -77.46 13.56 59.71
C ALA A 209 -78.70 14.46 59.60
N GLU A 210 -78.99 15.01 58.41
CA GLU A 210 -80.23 15.75 58.16
C GLU A 210 -81.47 14.88 58.33
N LYS A 211 -81.50 13.65 57.78
CA LYS A 211 -82.63 12.73 58.02
C LYS A 211 -82.83 12.35 59.48
N LYS A 212 -81.77 12.33 60.30
CA LYS A 212 -81.89 12.20 61.76
C LYS A 212 -82.45 13.48 62.40
N ARG A 213 -81.97 14.65 61.99
CA ARG A 213 -82.48 15.96 62.45
C ARG A 213 -83.96 16.15 62.10
N THR A 214 -84.39 15.84 60.88
CA THR A 214 -85.81 15.87 60.50
C THR A 214 -86.60 14.89 61.35
N GLY A 215 -86.16 13.64 61.50
CA GLY A 215 -86.83 12.67 62.38
C GLY A 215 -86.86 13.06 63.87
N GLU A 216 -85.91 13.87 64.35
CA GLU A 216 -85.94 14.49 65.69
C GLU A 216 -86.88 15.70 65.77
N LEU A 217 -87.00 16.48 64.69
CA LEU A 217 -87.96 17.58 64.57
C LEU A 217 -89.39 17.04 64.44
N ASP A 218 -89.62 15.99 63.66
CA ASP A 218 -90.90 15.29 63.52
C ASP A 218 -91.34 14.77 64.90
N LYS A 219 -90.45 14.11 65.66
CA LYS A 219 -90.72 13.71 67.06
C LYS A 219 -90.97 14.89 68.00
N LYS A 220 -90.40 16.08 67.75
CA LYS A 220 -90.72 17.29 68.51
C LYS A 220 -92.10 17.83 68.11
N ILE A 221 -92.47 17.77 66.84
CA ILE A 221 -93.80 18.14 66.33
C ILE A 221 -94.85 17.18 66.90
N GLU A 222 -94.64 15.86 66.86
CA GLU A 222 -95.50 14.86 67.52
C GLU A 222 -95.67 15.14 69.02
N ARG A 223 -94.59 15.45 69.74
CA ARG A 223 -94.67 15.84 71.16
C ARG A 223 -95.42 17.15 71.36
N LEU A 224 -95.21 18.15 70.51
CA LEU A 224 -95.91 19.43 70.60
C LEU A 224 -97.40 19.26 70.31
N LEU A 225 -97.77 18.49 69.29
CA LEU A 225 -99.13 18.08 68.98
C LEU A 225 -99.75 17.29 70.13
N ALA A 226 -99.03 16.35 70.75
CA ALA A 226 -99.50 15.65 71.95
C ALA A 226 -99.70 16.60 73.14
N THR A 227 -98.79 17.58 73.36
CA THR A 227 -98.99 18.59 74.43
C THR A 227 -100.08 19.61 74.12
N LEU A 228 -100.39 19.84 72.83
CA LEU A 228 -101.53 20.63 72.39
C LEU A 228 -102.82 19.84 72.61
N ALA A 229 -102.88 18.58 72.19
CA ALA A 229 -104.00 17.67 72.47
C ALA A 229 -104.24 17.54 73.99
N ASP A 230 -103.20 17.33 74.82
CA ASP A 230 -103.30 17.35 76.29
C ASP A 230 -103.81 18.69 76.85
N ARG A 231 -103.55 19.81 76.16
CA ARG A 231 -104.04 21.14 76.55
C ARG A 231 -105.45 21.40 76.05
N GLU A 232 -105.81 20.90 74.88
CA GLU A 232 -107.16 20.90 74.33
C GLU A 232 -108.05 20.00 75.20
N ASP A 233 -107.61 18.80 75.58
CA ASP A 233 -108.26 17.94 76.59
C ASP A 233 -108.40 18.64 77.95
N LYS A 234 -107.36 19.37 78.41
CA LYS A 234 -107.46 20.15 79.66
C LYS A 234 -108.39 21.34 79.52
N LEU A 235 -108.45 21.99 78.36
CA LEU A 235 -109.39 23.07 78.07
C LEU A 235 -110.81 22.54 77.97
N GLU A 236 -111.05 21.43 77.28
CA GLU A 236 -112.34 20.77 77.16
C GLU A 236 -112.82 20.23 78.53
N ARG A 237 -111.92 19.71 79.36
CA ARG A 237 -112.21 19.39 80.77
C ARG A 237 -112.50 20.65 81.59
N ARG A 238 -111.74 21.73 81.43
CA ARG A 238 -112.00 23.04 82.05
C ARG A 238 -113.32 23.64 81.57
N GLU A 239 -113.73 23.42 80.33
CA GLU A 239 -115.01 23.86 79.76
C GLU A 239 -116.16 23.00 80.28
N LYS A 240 -115.98 21.69 80.42
CA LYS A 240 -116.92 20.78 81.10
C LYS A 240 -117.03 21.10 82.60
N GLU A 241 -115.94 21.48 83.25
CA GLU A 241 -115.91 22.01 84.62
C GLU A 241 -116.59 23.38 84.70
N ILE A 242 -116.35 24.30 83.76
CA ILE A 242 -117.06 25.58 83.65
C ILE A 242 -118.55 25.37 83.35
N ALA A 243 -118.94 24.34 82.60
CA ALA A 243 -120.34 23.99 82.40
C ALA A 243 -120.99 23.51 83.71
N ARG A 244 -120.34 22.58 84.43
CA ARG A 244 -120.78 22.11 85.76
C ARG A 244 -120.72 23.18 86.84
N LEU A 245 -119.78 24.11 86.76
CA LEU A 245 -119.67 25.26 87.64
C LEU A 245 -120.67 26.35 87.26
N ARG A 246 -121.05 26.52 85.99
CA ARG A 246 -122.20 27.36 85.58
C ARG A 246 -123.53 26.76 86.03
N GLU A 247 -123.63 25.43 86.07
CA GLU A 247 -124.78 24.73 86.66
C GLU A 247 -124.85 24.95 88.20
N LYS A 248 -123.69 25.02 88.88
CA LYS A 248 -123.57 25.32 90.32
C LYS A 248 -123.47 26.82 90.69
N LEU A 249 -123.19 27.72 89.76
CA LEU A 249 -123.24 29.19 89.91
C LEU A 249 -124.57 29.77 89.40
N LYS A 250 -125.54 28.94 89.03
CA LYS A 250 -126.93 29.39 88.83
C LYS A 250 -127.69 29.60 90.15
N SER A 251 -127.08 29.23 91.27
CA SER A 251 -127.62 29.39 92.63
C SER A 251 -126.91 30.43 93.51
N GLU A 252 -125.80 31.03 93.07
CA GLU A 252 -125.17 32.16 93.77
C GLU A 252 -124.29 32.99 92.82
N SER A 253 -124.28 34.31 93.01
CA SER A 253 -124.18 35.27 91.91
C SER A 253 -123.02 36.27 92.02
N VAL A 254 -122.65 36.87 90.87
CA VAL A 254 -122.04 38.22 90.71
C VAL A 254 -120.49 38.36 90.82
N GLU A 255 -119.88 38.50 89.63
CA GLU A 255 -118.88 39.52 89.21
C GLU A 255 -117.33 39.44 89.43
N ASN A 256 -116.65 39.37 88.27
CA ASN A 256 -115.62 40.30 87.72
C ASN A 256 -114.08 40.20 87.98
N ALA A 257 -113.36 40.24 86.83
CA ALA A 257 -112.09 40.97 86.52
C ALA A 257 -110.66 40.35 86.68
N SER A 258 -110.22 39.64 85.61
CA SER A 258 -109.04 39.91 84.72
C SER A 258 -107.54 40.12 85.14
N ALA A 259 -106.64 39.44 84.39
CA ALA A 259 -105.26 39.79 83.88
C ALA A 259 -104.03 39.81 84.85
N VAL A 260 -102.91 39.06 84.72
CA VAL A 260 -101.90 38.79 83.62
C VAL A 260 -101.16 40.07 83.16
N PRO A 261 -99.81 40.16 82.88
CA PRO A 261 -98.67 39.18 82.72
C PRO A 261 -97.49 39.40 83.73
N LEU A 262 -96.36 38.66 83.86
CA LEU A 262 -95.39 37.90 83.03
C LEU A 262 -94.14 38.68 82.53
N VAL A 263 -92.98 37.98 82.53
CA VAL A 263 -91.61 38.32 82.04
C VAL A 263 -90.72 39.08 83.04
N GLY A 264 -89.40 38.82 83.18
CA GLY A 264 -88.57 37.70 82.67
C GLY A 264 -87.04 37.99 82.71
N ALA A 265 -86.17 36.95 82.76
CA ALA A 265 -84.72 37.09 83.00
C ALA A 265 -83.80 36.45 81.92
N ARG A 266 -82.50 36.83 81.90
CA ARG A 266 -81.43 36.23 81.07
C ARG A 266 -80.03 36.37 81.72
N GLY A 267 -79.26 35.26 81.83
CA GLY A 267 -77.83 35.21 82.23
C GLY A 267 -76.87 35.42 81.02
N SER A 268 -75.55 35.63 81.15
CA SER A 268 -74.50 35.00 81.99
C SER A 268 -74.23 33.53 81.60
N GLN A 269 -73.01 33.00 81.38
CA GLN A 269 -71.61 33.52 81.38
C GLN A 269 -70.67 32.54 80.60
N ALA A 270 -69.46 33.00 80.20
CA ALA A 270 -68.11 32.35 80.15
C ALA A 270 -67.92 30.80 79.94
N ASP A 271 -66.82 30.20 79.42
CA ASP A 271 -65.39 30.56 79.44
C ASP A 271 -64.45 29.54 78.70
N VAL A 272 -63.17 29.94 78.50
CA VAL A 272 -61.89 29.18 78.34
C VAL A 272 -61.67 28.04 77.31
N ALA A 273 -60.69 28.22 76.40
CA ALA A 273 -59.52 27.31 76.18
C ALA A 273 -58.54 27.82 75.06
N VAL A 274 -57.45 28.52 75.41
CA VAL A 274 -56.43 29.01 74.42
C VAL A 274 -54.98 28.90 74.96
N LYS A 275 -54.47 27.67 75.17
CA LYS A 275 -53.04 27.44 75.49
C LYS A 275 -52.37 26.25 74.79
N GLY A 276 -53.12 25.33 74.17
CA GLY A 276 -52.55 24.13 73.53
C GLY A 276 -52.07 24.28 72.08
N ASP A 277 -52.41 25.38 71.41
CA ASP A 277 -52.13 25.55 69.97
C ASP A 277 -50.79 26.24 69.67
N ILE A 278 -50.25 27.00 70.63
CA ILE A 278 -48.99 27.75 70.45
C ILE A 278 -47.77 26.80 70.50
N GLU A 279 -47.76 25.82 71.40
CA GLU A 279 -46.67 24.83 71.47
C GLU A 279 -46.64 23.92 70.22
N LYS A 280 -47.82 23.61 69.65
CA LYS A 280 -47.94 22.78 68.43
C LYS A 280 -47.55 23.51 67.14
N THR A 281 -47.57 24.85 67.10
CA THR A 281 -47.10 25.61 65.94
C THR A 281 -45.58 25.81 65.99
N ILE A 282 -45.01 26.06 67.16
CA ILE A 282 -43.55 26.16 67.36
C ILE A 282 -42.87 24.85 66.94
N ALA A 283 -43.32 23.70 67.47
CA ALA A 283 -42.74 22.40 67.14
C ALA A 283 -42.80 22.02 65.65
N LYS A 284 -43.78 22.55 64.89
CA LYS A 284 -43.86 22.36 63.43
C LYS A 284 -42.85 23.24 62.70
N LEU A 285 -42.72 24.51 63.09
CA LEU A 285 -41.78 25.45 62.48
C LEU A 285 -40.33 24.99 62.66
N ASP A 286 -39.98 24.41 63.81
CA ASP A 286 -38.66 23.83 64.05
C ASP A 286 -38.41 22.62 63.14
N SER A 287 -39.39 21.72 62.98
CA SER A 287 -39.27 20.57 62.07
C SER A 287 -39.17 20.95 60.59
N ASP A 288 -39.89 21.99 60.16
CA ASP A 288 -39.81 22.52 58.79
C ASP A 288 -38.46 23.21 58.55
N ARG A 289 -37.90 23.88 59.58
CA ARG A 289 -36.57 24.48 59.53
C ARG A 289 -35.47 23.45 59.38
N GLU A 290 -35.49 22.36 60.15
CA GLU A 290 -34.52 21.26 60.00
C GLU A 290 -34.57 20.63 58.60
N GLN A 291 -35.77 20.45 58.04
CA GLN A 291 -35.94 19.95 56.66
C GLN A 291 -35.39 20.93 55.61
N LEU A 292 -35.55 22.23 55.80
CA LEU A 292 -34.99 23.25 54.90
C LEU A 292 -33.46 23.33 54.99
N GLU A 293 -32.89 23.26 56.19
CA GLU A 293 -31.43 23.25 56.40
C GLU A 293 -30.79 21.97 55.83
N ALA A 294 -31.44 20.80 55.98
CA ALA A 294 -31.05 19.57 55.31
C ALA A 294 -31.11 19.68 53.78
N ARG A 295 -32.15 20.32 53.23
CA ARG A 295 -32.29 20.51 51.78
C ARG A 295 -31.27 21.49 51.19
N LEU A 296 -30.93 22.56 51.92
CA LEU A 296 -29.87 23.50 51.54
C LEU A 296 -28.48 22.84 51.54
N THR A 297 -28.17 22.01 52.54
CA THR A 297 -26.89 21.29 52.57
C THR A 297 -26.79 20.21 51.47
N ALA A 298 -27.90 19.58 51.09
CA ALA A 298 -27.95 18.70 49.91
C ALA A 298 -27.70 19.48 48.60
N LEU A 299 -28.44 20.56 48.36
CA LEU A 299 -28.29 21.41 47.17
C LEU A 299 -26.90 22.06 47.07
N ALA A 300 -26.26 22.38 48.20
CA ALA A 300 -24.89 22.89 48.23
C ALA A 300 -23.86 21.81 47.82
N ARG A 301 -24.07 20.54 48.21
CA ARG A 301 -23.23 19.41 47.77
C ARG A 301 -23.42 19.12 46.28
N GLU A 302 -24.65 19.15 45.79
CA GLU A 302 -24.95 19.01 44.35
C GLU A 302 -24.35 20.14 43.53
N ASN A 303 -24.46 21.40 43.97
CA ASN A 303 -23.80 22.54 43.31
C ASN A 303 -22.27 22.41 43.31
N LYS A 304 -21.67 21.92 44.39
CA LYS A 304 -20.22 21.66 44.44
C LYS A 304 -19.80 20.55 43.48
N ARG A 305 -20.63 19.50 43.34
CA ARG A 305 -20.41 18.41 42.40
C ARG A 305 -20.55 18.87 40.94
N LEU A 306 -21.66 19.54 40.58
CA LEU A 306 -21.89 20.08 39.24
C LEU A 306 -20.81 21.08 38.81
N LYS A 307 -20.26 21.89 39.74
CA LYS A 307 -19.10 22.75 39.45
C LYS A 307 -17.81 21.97 39.19
N ALA A 308 -17.58 20.85 39.87
CA ALA A 308 -16.45 19.98 39.61
C ALA A 308 -16.60 19.23 38.27
N ASP A 309 -17.81 18.74 37.97
CA ASP A 309 -18.13 18.05 36.73
C ASP A 309 -18.00 19.00 35.51
N LEU A 310 -18.45 20.26 35.64
CA LEU A 310 -18.23 21.30 34.62
C LEU A 310 -16.74 21.64 34.43
N ALA A 311 -15.98 21.80 35.51
CA ALA A 311 -14.54 22.06 35.42
C ALA A 311 -13.78 20.90 34.75
N ALA A 312 -14.17 19.65 35.02
CA ALA A 312 -13.62 18.48 34.35
C ALA A 312 -13.97 18.44 32.85
N TYR A 313 -15.20 18.81 32.48
CA TYR A 313 -15.65 18.88 31.09
C TYR A 313 -14.99 20.03 30.30
N GLU A 314 -14.75 21.18 30.93
CA GLU A 314 -13.99 22.27 30.33
C GLU A 314 -12.51 21.90 30.13
N ALA A 315 -11.92 21.19 31.10
CA ALA A 315 -10.56 20.65 30.97
C ALA A 315 -10.44 19.66 29.80
N SER A 316 -11.29 18.62 29.73
CA SER A 316 -11.23 17.63 28.65
C SER A 316 -11.45 18.25 27.27
N LYS A 317 -12.40 19.19 27.15
CA LYS A 317 -12.66 19.93 25.91
C LYS A 317 -11.46 20.79 25.47
N SER A 318 -10.66 21.28 26.42
CA SER A 318 -9.45 22.03 26.13
C SER A 318 -8.28 21.14 25.67
N GLU A 319 -8.19 19.90 26.18
CA GLU A 319 -7.22 18.90 25.76
C GLU A 319 -7.52 18.38 24.35
N ASP A 320 -8.77 17.98 24.07
CA ASP A 320 -9.23 17.57 22.71
C ASP A 320 -8.93 18.65 21.66
N GLY A 321 -9.17 19.92 22.01
CA GLY A 321 -8.88 21.06 21.15
C GLY A 321 -7.38 21.29 20.91
N ASN A 322 -6.52 20.90 21.85
CA ASN A 322 -5.06 21.03 21.74
C ASN A 322 -4.47 19.87 20.91
N ASP A 323 -4.93 18.65 21.14
CA ASP A 323 -4.48 17.47 20.38
C ASP A 323 -4.98 17.50 18.94
N SER A 324 -6.21 17.97 18.69
CA SER A 324 -6.68 18.24 17.32
C SER A 324 -5.80 19.27 16.59
N ARG A 325 -5.36 20.33 17.28
CA ARG A 325 -4.43 21.34 16.72
C ARG A 325 -3.03 20.77 16.46
N ARG A 326 -2.50 19.94 17.38
CA ARG A 326 -1.21 19.27 17.22
C ARG A 326 -1.23 18.28 16.05
N ALA A 327 -2.26 17.43 15.96
CA ALA A 327 -2.46 16.53 14.83
C ALA A 327 -2.58 17.30 13.50
N SER A 328 -3.31 18.42 13.50
CA SER A 328 -3.45 19.29 12.32
C SER A 328 -2.16 20.05 11.97
N ALA A 329 -1.22 20.23 12.90
CA ALA A 329 0.10 20.78 12.64
C ALA A 329 1.05 19.71 12.08
N ALA A 330 1.11 18.54 12.72
CA ALA A 330 1.90 17.40 12.28
C ALA A 330 1.50 16.92 10.87
N LEU A 331 0.19 16.87 10.56
CA LEU A 331 -0.29 16.52 9.23
C LEU A 331 0.16 17.55 8.17
N ARG A 332 0.13 18.85 8.50
CA ARG A 332 0.63 19.91 7.60
C ARG A 332 2.14 19.83 7.38
N GLU A 333 2.90 19.45 8.41
CA GLU A 333 4.34 19.19 8.27
C GLU A 333 4.61 17.98 7.37
N GLN A 334 3.94 16.84 7.61
CA GLN A 334 4.05 15.64 6.78
C GLN A 334 3.63 15.88 5.32
N MET A 335 2.56 16.63 5.07
CA MET A 335 2.15 17.03 3.72
C MET A 335 3.19 17.93 3.06
N SER A 336 3.85 18.80 3.82
CA SER A 336 4.91 19.69 3.30
C SER A 336 6.19 18.92 2.95
N ASP A 337 6.55 17.90 3.74
CA ASP A 337 7.67 17.00 3.44
C ASP A 337 7.39 16.09 2.25
N LEU A 338 6.19 15.52 2.16
CA LEU A 338 5.78 14.71 1.02
C LEU A 338 5.76 15.54 -0.27
N ALA A 339 5.22 16.76 -0.22
CA ALA A 339 5.25 17.68 -1.36
C ALA A 339 6.68 18.06 -1.77
N ALA A 340 7.59 18.25 -0.81
CA ALA A 340 9.01 18.48 -1.11
C ALA A 340 9.68 17.26 -1.77
N GLN A 341 9.39 16.04 -1.32
CA GLN A 341 9.90 14.81 -1.94
C GLN A 341 9.37 14.62 -3.37
N VAL A 342 8.07 14.85 -3.60
CA VAL A 342 7.48 14.79 -4.94
C VAL A 342 8.11 15.82 -5.87
N VAL A 343 8.29 17.07 -5.43
CA VAL A 343 8.93 18.13 -6.23
C VAL A 343 10.42 17.84 -6.48
N ALA A 344 11.13 17.22 -5.54
CA ALA A 344 12.51 16.78 -5.74
C ALA A 344 12.60 15.64 -6.78
N LEU A 345 11.66 14.70 -6.75
CA LEU A 345 11.58 13.60 -7.72
C LEU A 345 11.21 14.08 -9.13
N THR A 346 10.23 14.97 -9.26
CA THR A 346 9.89 15.55 -10.58
C THR A 346 11.02 16.42 -11.13
N ALA A 347 11.71 17.21 -10.30
CA ALA A 347 12.89 17.96 -10.71
C ALA A 347 14.04 17.06 -11.24
N LYS A 348 14.18 15.83 -10.71
CA LYS A 348 15.12 14.83 -11.24
C LYS A 348 14.68 14.27 -12.60
N LEU A 349 13.39 14.01 -12.78
CA LEU A 349 12.82 13.46 -14.01
C LEU A 349 12.80 14.47 -15.16
N ASP A 350 12.49 15.74 -14.89
CA ASP A 350 12.45 16.82 -15.89
C ASP A 350 13.85 17.35 -16.28
N GLY A 351 14.88 17.04 -15.49
CA GLY A 351 16.27 17.41 -15.75
C GLY A 351 16.63 18.89 -15.49
N PRO A 352 17.87 19.30 -15.82
CA PRO A 352 18.46 20.57 -15.38
C PRO A 352 17.85 21.82 -16.05
N GLU A 353 17.18 21.67 -17.20
CA GLU A 353 16.50 22.79 -17.89
C GLU A 353 15.07 23.05 -17.40
N SER A 354 14.57 22.25 -16.45
CA SER A 354 13.19 22.33 -15.96
C SER A 354 12.84 23.69 -15.34
N PRO A 355 11.57 24.15 -15.47
CA PRO A 355 11.09 25.34 -14.76
C PRO A 355 11.26 25.22 -13.23
N ILE A 356 11.15 24.00 -12.70
CA ILE A 356 11.32 23.71 -11.28
C ILE A 356 12.77 23.98 -10.84
N ALA A 357 13.78 23.51 -11.59
CA ALA A 357 15.18 23.81 -11.31
C ALA A 357 15.46 25.33 -11.33
N LYS A 358 14.88 26.04 -12.30
CA LYS A 358 15.00 27.51 -12.42
C LYS A 358 14.36 28.26 -11.24
N MET A 359 13.22 27.77 -10.72
CA MET A 359 12.61 28.31 -9.50
C MET A 359 13.42 27.97 -8.24
N LEU A 360 13.98 26.76 -8.13
CA LEU A 360 14.83 26.35 -7.01
C LEU A 360 16.19 27.07 -6.97
N ALA A 361 16.67 27.57 -8.11
CA ALA A 361 17.86 28.41 -8.20
C ALA A 361 17.63 29.88 -7.80
N ALA A 362 16.38 30.34 -7.69
CA ALA A 362 16.08 31.74 -7.36
C ALA A 362 16.52 32.11 -5.92
N PRO A 363 17.07 33.31 -5.68
CA PRO A 363 17.57 33.71 -4.36
C PRO A 363 16.47 33.69 -3.30
N LYS A 364 16.85 33.31 -2.07
CA LYS A 364 15.93 33.14 -0.94
C LYS A 364 15.20 34.45 -0.60
N GLN A 365 13.89 34.46 -0.76
CA GLN A 365 13.05 35.55 -0.25
C GLN A 365 13.02 35.51 1.30
N PRO A 366 13.21 36.65 1.99
CA PRO A 366 13.13 36.71 3.45
C PRO A 366 11.67 36.68 3.92
N GLY A 367 11.07 35.49 3.93
CA GLY A 367 9.76 35.20 4.50
C GLY A 367 9.83 34.74 5.96
N SER A 368 8.67 34.72 6.64
CA SER A 368 8.49 34.29 8.04
C SER A 368 9.18 32.96 8.36
N GLY A 369 9.72 32.84 9.59
CA GLY A 369 10.68 31.80 10.02
C GLY A 369 10.24 30.32 10.02
N GLU A 370 9.18 29.96 9.31
CA GLU A 370 8.87 28.56 8.97
C GLU A 370 9.67 28.12 7.74
N ARG A 371 10.13 26.86 7.70
CA ARG A 371 10.94 26.35 6.57
C ARG A 371 10.10 26.26 5.30
N SER A 372 10.44 27.07 4.30
CA SER A 372 9.75 27.08 3.01
C SER A 372 9.91 25.74 2.27
N LEU A 373 8.94 25.39 1.41
CA LEU A 373 9.00 24.16 0.62
C LEU A 373 10.24 24.13 -0.30
N ALA A 374 10.65 25.29 -0.85
CA ALA A 374 11.88 25.41 -1.62
C ALA A 374 13.15 25.14 -0.80
N ASP A 375 13.18 25.52 0.48
CA ASP A 375 14.29 25.18 1.37
C ASP A 375 14.32 23.67 1.66
N ARG A 376 13.17 23.03 1.93
CA ARG A 376 13.09 21.56 2.14
C ARG A 376 13.57 20.77 0.92
N VAL A 377 13.18 21.18 -0.30
CA VAL A 377 13.66 20.55 -1.55
C VAL A 377 15.18 20.69 -1.72
N ARG A 378 15.75 21.86 -1.39
CA ARG A 378 17.21 22.09 -1.43
C ARG A 378 17.95 21.28 -0.37
N GLU A 379 17.38 21.08 0.82
CA GLU A 379 17.94 20.22 1.87
C GLU A 379 17.98 18.75 1.41
N LEU A 380 16.90 18.25 0.81
CA LEU A 380 16.84 16.89 0.22
C LEU A 380 17.88 16.70 -0.89
N GLN A 381 17.95 17.62 -1.86
CA GLN A 381 18.93 17.55 -2.96
C GLN A 381 20.38 17.58 -2.44
N LYS A 382 20.65 18.30 -1.35
CA LYS A 382 21.98 18.30 -0.71
C LYS A 382 22.28 16.97 -0.04
N ALA A 383 21.33 16.42 0.74
CA ALA A 383 21.49 15.14 1.42
C ALA A 383 21.73 13.98 0.44
N GLU A 384 21.03 13.99 -0.70
CA GLU A 384 21.21 13.00 -1.78
C GLU A 384 22.49 13.18 -2.59
N SER A 385 23.12 14.37 -2.58
CA SER A 385 24.41 14.63 -3.25
C SER A 385 25.64 14.41 -2.36
N THR A 386 25.42 14.10 -1.07
CA THR A 386 26.45 13.73 -0.09
C THR A 386 26.54 12.22 0.17
N HIS A 387 25.72 11.42 -0.52
CA HIS A 387 25.75 9.97 -0.57
C HIS A 387 26.17 9.48 -1.97
#